data_AF-A0A951SD98-F1
#
_entry.id   AF-A0A951SD98-F1
#
_cell.length_a   1.000
_cell.length_b   1.000
_cell.length_c   1.000
_cell.angle_alpha   90.00
_cell.angle_beta   90.00
_cell.angle_gamma   90.00
#
_symmetry.space_group_name_H-M   'P 1'
#
loop_
_entity.id
_entity.type
_entity.pdbx_description
1 polymer ?
#
loop_
_entity_poly.entity_id
_entity_poly.type
_entity_poly.pdbx_seq_one_letter_code
_entity_poly.pdbx_strand_id
1 'polypeptide(L)' 'MPHVSVKLWPGKSEEQKARLAERITEDVMSELNCGADSVSVAFEEIAPDDWAEKVYRPEILGKPNTLYKKPGSSR' A
#
# COMPACT_ATOMS: atom_id res chain seq x y z
N MET A 1 -12.87 7.71 -7.31
CA MET A 1 -11.49 7.68 -7.82
C MET A 1 -10.60 7.09 -6.75
N PRO A 2 -10.39 5.76 -6.73
CA PRO A 2 -9.55 5.10 -5.74
C PRO A 2 -8.08 5.51 -5.83
N HIS A 3 -7.42 5.60 -4.67
CA HIS A 3 -5.98 5.74 -4.56
C HIS A 3 -5.43 4.71 -3.59
N VAL A 4 -4.37 4.01 -3.99
CA VAL A 4 -3.64 3.06 -3.14
C VAL A 4 -2.21 3.55 -2.97
N SER A 5 -1.78 3.76 -1.73
CA SER A 5 -0.37 4.01 -1.41
C SER A 5 0.24 2.76 -0.78
N VAL A 6 1.35 2.29 -1.37
CA VAL A 6 2.13 1.16 -0.90
C VAL A 6 3.42 1.68 -0.28
N LYS A 7 3.49 1.68 1.05
CA LYS A 7 4.73 1.92 1.79
C LYS A 7 5.44 0.60 2.04
N LEU A 8 6.73 0.53 1.74
CA LEU A 8 7.53 -0.70 1.86
C LEU A 8 9.00 -0.39 2.17
N TRP A 9 9.77 -1.41 2.58
CA TRP A 9 11.22 -1.26 2.71
C TRP A 9 11.90 -1.21 1.33
N PRO A 10 13.05 -0.51 1.21
CA PRO A 10 13.78 -0.41 -0.05
C PRO A 10 14.24 -1.77 -0.61
N GLY A 11 14.51 -1.79 -1.92
CA GLY A 11 15.14 -2.93 -2.59
C GLY A 11 14.22 -3.77 -3.45
N LYS A 12 13.06 -3.24 -3.86
CA LYS A 12 12.24 -3.84 -4.94
C LYS A 12 12.61 -3.21 -6.27
N SER A 13 12.64 -4.03 -7.32
CA SER A 13 12.89 -3.51 -8.67
C SER A 13 11.69 -2.72 -9.19
N GLU A 14 11.92 -1.83 -10.14
CA GLU A 14 10.85 -1.06 -10.77
C GLU A 14 9.85 -1.98 -11.49
N GLU A 15 10.31 -3.11 -12.06
CA GLU A 15 9.41 -4.09 -12.68
C GLU A 15 8.53 -4.81 -11.64
N GLN A 16 9.05 -5.04 -10.42
CA GLN A 16 8.23 -5.58 -9.33
C GLN A 16 7.14 -4.58 -8.92
N LYS A 17 7.49 -3.30 -8.78
CA LYS A 17 6.54 -2.23 -8.44
C LYS A 17 5.48 -2.06 -9.53
N ALA A 18 5.89 -1.99 -10.80
CA ALA A 18 4.99 -1.87 -11.94
C ALA A 18 4.01 -3.05 -12.05
N ARG A 19 4.51 -4.30 -11.94
CA ARG A 19 3.64 -5.48 -11.97
C ARG A 19 2.66 -5.52 -10.80
N LEU A 20 3.04 -5.04 -9.63
CA LEU A 20 2.15 -4.98 -8.47
C LEU A 20 1.12 -3.85 -8.63
N ALA A 21 1.50 -2.70 -9.18
CA ALA A 21 0.59 -1.60 -9.47
C ALA A 21 -0.53 -2.02 -10.42
N GLU A 22 -0.20 -2.77 -11.47
CA GLU A 22 -1.19 -3.30 -12.42
C GLU A 22 -2.19 -4.23 -11.71
N ARG A 23 -1.69 -5.19 -10.94
CA ARG A 23 -2.54 -6.16 -10.21
C ARG A 23 -3.44 -5.48 -9.18
N ILE A 24 -2.93 -4.50 -8.43
CA ILE A 24 -3.74 -3.70 -7.50
C ILE A 24 -4.84 -2.97 -8.27
N THR A 25 -4.52 -2.42 -9.44
CA THR A 25 -5.49 -1.68 -10.26
C THR A 25 -6.60 -2.61 -10.75
N GLU A 26 -6.25 -3.78 -11.28
CA GLU A 26 -7.21 -4.82 -11.69
C GLU A 26 -8.15 -5.24 -10.53
N ASP A 27 -7.58 -5.51 -9.35
CA ASP A 27 -8.35 -5.91 -8.17
C ASP A 27 -9.28 -4.78 -7.69
N VAL A 28 -8.80 -3.54 -7.64
CA VAL A 28 -9.60 -2.39 -7.22
C VAL A 28 -10.74 -2.12 -8.21
N MET A 29 -10.48 -2.23 -9.52
CA MET A 29 -11.51 -2.06 -10.55
C MET A 29 -12.61 -3.12 -10.41
N SER A 30 -12.22 -4.38 -10.21
CA SER A 30 -13.16 -5.50 -10.13
C SER A 30 -14.03 -5.44 -8.87
N GLU A 31 -13.44 -5.11 -7.72
CA GLU A 31 -14.18 -5.06 -6.44
C GLU A 31 -15.00 -3.77 -6.29
N LEU A 32 -14.49 -2.63 -6.75
CA LEU A 32 -15.13 -1.32 -6.57
C LEU A 32 -15.91 -0.83 -7.80
N ASN A 33 -16.00 -1.64 -8.86
CA ASN A 33 -16.76 -1.36 -10.08
C ASN A 33 -16.41 0.00 -10.71
N CYS A 34 -15.12 0.29 -10.89
CA CYS A 34 -14.63 1.54 -11.46
C CYS A 34 -13.70 1.32 -12.66
N GLY A 35 -13.52 2.34 -13.49
CA GLY A 35 -12.62 2.29 -14.65
C GLY A 35 -11.15 2.48 -14.29
N ALA A 36 -10.24 2.00 -15.14
CA ALA A 36 -8.79 2.07 -14.94
C ALA A 36 -8.29 3.50 -14.72
N ASP A 37 -8.76 4.45 -15.52
CA ASP A 37 -8.39 5.87 -15.42
C ASP A 37 -8.81 6.53 -14.08
N SER A 38 -9.62 5.84 -13.28
CA SER A 38 -10.05 6.29 -11.95
C SER A 38 -9.18 5.76 -10.81
N VAL A 39 -8.21 4.88 -11.07
CA VAL A 39 -7.36 4.27 -10.05
C VAL A 39 -5.93 4.80 -10.16
N SER A 40 -5.32 5.11 -9.02
CA SER A 40 -3.90 5.48 -8.96
C SER A 40 -3.19 4.68 -7.87
N VAL A 41 -1.95 4.27 -8.13
CA VAL A 41 -1.11 3.51 -7.20
C VAL A 41 0.23 4.22 -7.03
N ALA A 42 0.62 4.51 -5.79
CA ALA A 42 1.91 5.10 -5.45
C ALA A 42 2.75 4.14 -4.60
N PHE A 43 4.07 4.23 -4.74
CA PHE A 43 5.03 3.48 -3.92
C PHE A 43 5.95 4.44 -3.18
N GLU A 44 6.17 4.18 -1.89
CA GLU A 44 7.10 4.93 -1.03
C GLU A 44 8.03 3.96 -0.32
N GLU A 45 9.33 4.00 -0.66
CA GLU A 45 10.35 3.21 0.03
C GLU A 45 10.81 3.92 1.31
N ILE A 46 10.58 3.28 2.45
CA ILE A 46 10.90 3.81 3.79
C ILE A 46 11.95 2.93 4.43
N ALA A 47 13.08 3.53 4.82
CA ALA A 47 14.15 2.80 5.51
C ALA A 47 13.61 2.08 6.77
N PRO A 48 14.13 0.89 7.12
CA PRO A 48 13.67 0.15 8.29
C PRO A 48 13.74 0.96 9.59
N ASP A 49 14.81 1.74 9.76
CA ASP A 49 15.02 2.59 10.95
C ASP A 49 13.96 3.70 11.09
N ASP A 50 13.40 4.15 9.96
CA ASP A 50 12.35 5.16 9.92
C ASP A 50 10.93 4.56 10.00
N TRP A 51 10.78 3.23 9.87
CA TRP A 51 9.49 2.58 9.69
C TRP A 51 8.54 2.81 10.87
N ALA A 52 9.09 2.78 12.09
CA ALA A 52 8.32 2.96 13.30
C ALA A 52 7.62 4.34 13.31
N GLU A 53 8.37 5.39 13.01
CA GLU A 53 7.90 6.77 13.08
C GLU A 53 7.10 7.20 11.84
N LYS A 54 7.46 6.70 10.64
CA LYS A 54 6.81 7.11 9.38
C LYS A 54 5.61 6.26 8.97
N VAL A 55 5.51 5.02 9.46
CA VAL A 55 4.45 4.07 9.06
C VAL A 55 3.74 3.46 10.26
N TYR A 56 4.46 2.75 11.13
CA TYR A 56 3.81 1.93 12.15
C TYR A 56 3.00 2.77 13.15
N ARG A 57 3.60 3.80 13.76
CA ARG A 57 2.87 4.67 14.69
C ARG A 57 1.75 5.47 14.01
N PRO A 58 1.98 6.24 12.93
CA PRO A 58 0.95 7.13 12.39
C PRO A 58 -0.11 6.43 11.53
N GLU A 59 0.26 5.40 10.77
CA GLU A 59 -0.63 4.77 9.78
C GLU A 59 -1.25 3.47 10.29
N ILE A 60 -0.55 2.70 11.13
CA ILE A 60 -1.04 1.42 11.63
C ILE A 60 -1.71 1.61 13.01
N LEU A 61 -0.96 2.09 14.00
CA LEU A 61 -1.51 2.32 15.34
C LEU A 61 -2.42 3.55 15.42
N GLY A 62 -2.09 4.61 14.67
CA GLY A 62 -2.82 5.88 14.67
C GLY A 62 -4.14 5.85 13.91
N LYS A 63 -4.36 4.85 13.04
CA LYS A 63 -5.56 4.73 12.21
C LYS A 63 -6.16 3.30 12.24
N PRO A 64 -6.44 2.74 13.42
CA PRO A 64 -6.84 1.34 13.54
C PRO A 64 -8.17 1.03 12.82
N ASN A 65 -9.06 2.01 12.71
CA ASN A 65 -10.36 1.87 12.03
C ASN A 65 -10.26 1.87 10.51
N THR A 66 -9.12 2.25 9.93
CA THR A 66 -8.90 2.20 8.47
C THR A 66 -8.21 0.90 8.04
N LEU A 67 -7.79 0.05 8.99
CA LEU A 67 -7.11 -1.22 8.71
C LEU A 67 -8.12 -2.35 8.54
N TYR A 68 -8.56 -2.57 7.30
CA TYR A 68 -9.35 -3.75 6.92
C TYR A 68 -8.51 -5.04 6.93
N LYS A 69 -7.18 -4.92 6.81
CA LYS A 69 -6.20 -5.99 7.00
C LYS A 69 -5.20 -5.56 8.08
N LYS A 70 -5.30 -6.16 9.27
CA LYS A 70 -4.36 -5.89 10.38
C LYS A 70 -3.02 -6.60 10.13
N PRO A 71 -1.88 -6.01 10.57
CA PRO A 71 -0.61 -6.73 10.55
C PRO A 71 -0.75 -8.01 11.37
N GLY A 72 -0.13 -9.10 10.90
CA GLY A 72 -0.05 -10.31 11.70
C GLY A 72 0.67 -10.02 13.00
N SER A 73 0.17 -10.55 14.12
CA SER A 73 0.92 -10.58 15.37
C SER A 73 2.14 -11.48 15.14
N SER A 74 3.29 -10.91 14.80
CA SER A 74 4.55 -11.63 14.82
C SER A 74 4.79 -12.08 16.26
N ARG A 75 4.61 -13.38 16.52
CA ARG A 75 5.49 -14.10 17.44
C ARG A 75 6.72 -14.52 16.66
#